data_AF-A0A5C6ZEZ6-F1
#
_entry.id   AF-A0A5C6ZEZ6-F1
#
_cell.length_a   1.000
_cell.length_b   1.000
_cell.length_c   1.000
_cell.angle_alpha   90.00
_cell.angle_beta   90.00
_cell.angle_gamma   90.00
#
_symmetry.space_group_name_H-M   'P 1'
#
loop_
_entity.id
_entity.type
_entity.pdbx_description
1 polymer ?
#
loop_
_entity_poly.entity_id
_entity_poly.type
_entity_poly.pdbx_seq_one_letter_code
_entity_poly.pdbx_strand_id
1 'polypeptide(L)'
;MKKTHKLSVFLLKPYVKKFKDAIKEEVRDYYEYKIKKQTEADGLIIIGSTRSNSPSWEQLLQQGVEKKIITLQNASNRAVLFFRVKERIFVITFGYGKHIIK
;
A
#
# COMPACT_ATOMS: atom_id res chain seq x y z
N MET A 1 -1.47 26.56 -9.58
CA MET A 1 -0.27 25.68 -9.59
C MET A 1 -0.70 24.27 -9.97
N LYS A 2 -0.21 23.68 -11.07
CA LYS A 2 -0.54 22.28 -11.42
C LYS A 2 0.15 21.35 -10.41
N LYS A 3 -0.62 20.43 -9.81
CA LYS A 3 -0.05 19.38 -8.95
C LYS A 3 0.51 18.27 -9.84
N THR A 4 1.76 17.89 -9.60
CA THR A 4 2.43 16.78 -10.27
C THR A 4 2.53 15.61 -9.30
N HIS A 5 2.26 14.40 -9.78
CA HIS A 5 2.37 13.16 -9.00
C HIS A 5 3.41 12.23 -9.63
N LYS A 6 4.42 11.84 -8.86
CA LYS A 6 5.37 10.80 -9.27
C LYS A 6 4.76 9.43 -8.97
N LEU A 7 4.63 8.60 -10.00
CA LEU A 7 4.04 7.26 -9.88
C LEU A 7 5.12 6.19 -10.04
N SER A 8 5.07 5.18 -9.17
CA SER A 8 5.84 3.95 -9.35
C SER A 8 4.92 2.91 -9.96
N VAL A 9 5.20 2.51 -11.20
CA VAL A 9 4.38 1.57 -11.97
C VAL A 9 5.21 0.32 -12.23
N PHE A 10 4.66 -0.83 -11.83
CA PHE A 10 5.30 -2.13 -12.01
C PHE A 10 4.47 -2.97 -12.98
N LEU A 11 5.16 -3.75 -13.81
CA LEU A 11 4.56 -4.77 -14.66
C LEU A 11 4.72 -6.13 -13.98
N LEU A 12 3.62 -6.81 -13.70
CA LEU A 12 3.66 -8.12 -13.05
C LEU A 12 4.15 -9.21 -14.00
N LYS A 13 4.68 -10.29 -13.42
CA LYS A 13 5.16 -11.45 -14.15
C LYS A 13 4.02 -12.08 -14.98
N PRO A 14 4.31 -12.68 -16.15
CA PRO A 14 3.27 -13.18 -17.06
C PRO A 14 2.34 -14.27 -16.49
N TYR A 15 2.81 -15.00 -15.47
CA TYR A 15 2.05 -16.06 -14.80
C TYR A 15 1.01 -15.55 -13.81
N VAL A 16 1.07 -14.27 -13.40
CA VAL A 16 0.07 -13.68 -12.50
C VAL A 16 -1.18 -13.37 -13.31
N LYS A 17 -2.28 -14.08 -13.04
CA LYS A 17 -3.53 -13.95 -13.81
C LYS A 17 -4.61 -13.19 -13.09
N LYS A 18 -4.67 -13.25 -11.76
CA LYS A 18 -5.63 -12.48 -10.94
C LYS A 18 -4.90 -11.42 -10.13
N PHE A 19 -5.57 -10.29 -9.87
CA PHE A 19 -4.98 -9.21 -9.06
C PHE A 19 -4.58 -9.69 -7.66
N LYS A 20 -5.40 -10.54 -7.05
CA LYS A 20 -5.18 -11.07 -5.69
C LYS A 20 -3.99 -12.03 -5.61
N ASP A 21 -3.62 -12.70 -6.70
CA ASP A 21 -2.47 -13.62 -6.72
C ASP A 21 -1.15 -12.88 -6.45
N ALA A 22 -1.12 -11.57 -6.74
CA ALA A 22 0.00 -10.68 -6.51
C ALA A 22 0.07 -10.12 -5.09
N ILE A 23 -0.93 -10.32 -4.24
CA ILE A 23 -0.95 -9.82 -2.87
C ILE A 23 -0.18 -10.79 -1.97
N LYS A 24 0.70 -10.27 -1.11
CA LYS A 24 1.45 -11.08 -0.15
C LYS A 24 0.53 -11.75 0.88
N GLU A 25 0.86 -12.96 1.28
CA GLU A 25 0.02 -13.78 2.17
C GLU A 25 -0.09 -13.19 3.58
N GLU A 26 0.93 -12.45 4.05
CA GLU A 26 0.91 -11.75 5.33
C GLU A 26 -0.05 -10.53 5.37
N VAL A 27 -0.56 -10.10 4.22
CA VAL A 27 -1.48 -8.97 4.10
C VAL A 27 -2.92 -9.48 4.20
N ARG A 28 -3.34 -9.76 5.43
CA ARG A 28 -4.67 -10.32 5.71
C ARG A 28 -5.77 -9.26 5.80
N ASP A 29 -5.42 -8.05 6.25
CA ASP A 29 -6.37 -6.98 6.52
C ASP A 29 -6.22 -5.87 5.47
N TYR A 30 -7.17 -5.82 4.54
CA TYR A 30 -7.24 -4.77 3.52
C TYR A 30 -8.68 -4.54 3.05
N TYR A 31 -8.90 -3.35 2.50
CA TYR A 31 -10.14 -2.95 1.87
C TYR A 31 -9.99 -3.01 0.34
N GLU A 32 -11.03 -3.47 -0.33
CA GLU A 32 -11.11 -3.58 -1.78
C GLU A 32 -12.06 -2.54 -2.36
N TYR A 33 -11.62 -1.83 -3.39
CA TYR A 33 -12.46 -0.90 -4.13
C TYR A 33 -12.38 -1.21 -5.62
N LYS A 34 -13.54 -1.53 -6.21
CA LYS A 34 -13.66 -1.71 -7.65
C LYS A 34 -13.57 -0.37 -8.35
N ILE A 35 -12.95 -0.37 -9.51
CA ILE A 35 -12.88 0.82 -10.36
C ILE A 35 -14.29 1.19 -10.86
N LYS A 36 -14.53 2.49 -10.99
CA LYS A 36 -15.77 3.04 -11.53
C LYS A 36 -15.99 2.53 -12.96
N LYS A 37 -17.18 1.98 -13.23
CA LYS A 37 -17.56 1.45 -14.55
C LYS A 37 -17.37 2.48 -15.69
N GLN A 38 -17.57 3.77 -15.41
CA GLN A 38 -17.42 4.85 -16.39
C GLN A 38 -15.99 5.05 -16.91
N THR A 39 -15.00 4.45 -16.25
CA THR A 39 -13.60 4.56 -16.70
C THR A 39 -13.23 3.49 -17.73
N GLU A 40 -14.10 2.50 -17.95
CA GLU A 40 -13.85 1.31 -18.80
C GLU A 40 -12.60 0.50 -18.43
N ALA A 41 -11.97 0.83 -17.30
CA ALA A 41 -10.75 0.20 -16.84
C ALA A 41 -11.06 -1.04 -16.00
N ASP A 42 -10.43 -2.15 -16.36
CA ASP A 42 -10.36 -3.34 -15.52
C ASP A 42 -9.27 -3.16 -14.46
N GLY A 43 -9.69 -2.91 -13.22
CA GLY A 43 -8.78 -2.68 -12.13
C GLY A 43 -9.39 -2.89 -10.74
N LEU A 44 -8.49 -2.89 -9.76
CA LEU A 44 -8.81 -3.11 -8.35
C LEU A 44 -7.88 -2.25 -7.48
N ILE A 45 -8.46 -1.45 -6.61
CA ILE A 45 -7.71 -0.72 -5.59
C ILE A 45 -7.74 -1.55 -4.31
N ILE A 46 -6.55 -1.73 -3.71
CA ILE A 46 -6.38 -2.33 -2.39
C ILE A 46 -5.81 -1.28 -1.45
N ILE A 47 -6.45 -1.11 -0.29
CA ILE A 47 -5.94 -0.27 0.79
C ILE A 47 -5.68 -1.17 1.99
N GLY A 48 -4.41 -1.33 2.38
CA GLY A 48 -4.05 -2.08 3.57
C GLY A 48 -4.52 -1.36 4.83
N SER A 49 -4.94 -2.11 5.85
CA SER A 49 -5.29 -1.51 7.14
C SER A 49 -4.10 -0.74 7.71
N THR A 50 -4.39 0.45 8.26
CA THR A 50 -3.38 1.26 8.94
C THR A 50 -3.09 0.60 10.28
N ARG A 51 -1.91 -0.02 10.39
CA ARG A 51 -1.40 -0.47 11.68
C ARG A 51 -0.76 0.74 12.36
N SER A 52 -1.32 1.19 13.48
CA SER A 52 -0.64 2.14 14.37
C SER A 52 0.26 1.33 15.30
N ASN A 53 1.57 1.45 15.08
CA ASN A 53 2.55 0.85 15.97
C ASN A 53 3.39 1.98 16.59
N SER A 54 3.73 1.83 17.86
CA SER A 54 4.80 2.61 18.47
C SER A 54 6.12 2.31 17.74
N PRO A 55 6.92 3.33 17.41
CA PRO A 55 8.25 3.10 16.86
C PRO A 55 9.11 2.31 17.84
N SER A 56 9.88 1.34 17.33
CA SER A 56 10.75 0.49 18.17
C SER A 56 11.80 1.28 18.95
N TRP A 57 12.22 2.44 18.44
CA TRP A 57 13.19 3.32 19.07
C TRP A 57 12.59 4.22 20.16
N GLU A 58 11.26 4.26 20.33
CA GLU A 58 10.60 5.09 21.35
C GLU A 58 11.11 4.76 22.75
N GLN A 59 11.23 3.46 23.06
CA GLN A 59 11.74 2.98 24.34
C GLN A 59 13.22 3.34 24.55
N LEU A 60 14.03 3.31 23.49
CA LEU A 60 15.44 3.69 23.57
C LEU A 60 15.59 5.17 23.96
N LEU A 61 14.81 6.06 23.34
CA LEU A 61 14.86 7.48 23.67
C LEU A 61 14.30 7.78 25.06
N GLN A 62 13.25 7.06 25.47
CA GLN A 62 12.62 7.25 26.78
C GLN A 62 13.60 7.01 27.95
N GLN A 63 14.61 6.15 27.77
CA GLN A 63 15.64 5.90 28.78
C GLN A 63 16.55 7.11 29.02
N GLY A 64 16.69 8.01 28.04
CA GLY A 64 17.58 9.17 28.11
C GLY A 64 16.92 10.47 28.56
N VAL A 65 15.63 10.44 28.94
CA VAL A 65 14.87 11.65 29.30
C VAL A 65 14.07 11.45 30.59
N GLU A 66 14.02 12.49 31.42
CA GLU A 66 13.28 12.43 32.70
C GLU A 66 11.76 12.47 32.52
N LYS A 67 11.29 13.13 31.45
CA LYS A 67 9.85 13.25 31.15
C LYS A 67 9.40 12.18 30.16
N LYS A 68 8.15 11.74 30.31
CA LYS A 68 7.52 10.84 29.33
C LYS A 68 7.45 11.53 27.97
N ILE A 69 7.98 10.87 26.94
CA ILE A 69 7.87 11.29 25.55
C ILE A 69 6.40 11.19 25.14
N ILE A 70 5.94 12.11 24.31
CA ILE A 70 4.58 12.06 23.73
C ILE A 70 4.34 10.74 23.00
N THR A 71 3.10 10.27 22.96
CA THR A 71 2.77 9.05 22.20
C THR A 71 3.05 9.27 20.72
N LEU A 72 3.96 8.47 20.17
CA LEU A 72 4.30 8.48 18.75
C LEU A 72 3.62 7.30 18.05
N GLN A 73 2.88 7.58 16.99
CA GLN A 73 2.24 6.53 16.19
C GLN A 73 2.73 6.58 14.75
N ASN A 74 3.25 5.45 14.28
CA ASN A 74 3.52 5.27 12.86
C ASN A 74 2.24 4.78 12.17
N ALA A 75 1.60 5.63 11.37
CA ALA A 75 0.51 5.24 10.49
C ALA A 75 1.07 4.90 9.10
N SER A 76 1.25 3.61 8.82
CA SER A 76 1.70 3.16 7.49
C SER A 76 0.52 3.09 6.51
N ASN A 77 0.27 4.18 5.80
CA ASN A 77 -0.71 4.18 4.71
C ASN A 77 -0.16 3.35 3.53
N ARG A 78 -0.88 2.29 3.17
CA ARG A 78 -0.50 1.34 2.12
C ARG A 78 -1.64 1.23 1.13
N ALA A 79 -1.41 1.60 -0.13
CA ALA A 79 -2.39 1.38 -1.17
C ALA A 79 -1.74 0.93 -2.47
N VAL A 80 -2.47 0.11 -3.23
CA VAL A 80 -2.08 -0.27 -4.59
C VAL A 80 -3.28 -0.19 -5.52
N LEU A 81 -3.01 0.22 -6.76
CA LEU A 81 -3.96 0.16 -7.87
C LEU A 81 -3.46 -0.90 -8.85
N PHE A 82 -4.19 -2.01 -8.96
CA PHE A 82 -4.03 -2.95 -10.05
C PHE A 82 -4.87 -2.53 -11.24
N PHE A 83 -4.33 -2.70 -12.44
CA PHE A 83 -5.07 -2.53 -13.67
C PHE A 83 -4.55 -3.47 -14.75
N ARG A 84 -5.43 -3.85 -15.67
CA ARG A 84 -5.11 -4.76 -16.76
C ARG A 84 -5.10 -4.01 -18.09
N VAL A 85 -4.07 -4.27 -18.88
CA VAL A 85 -3.96 -3.81 -20.27
C VAL A 85 -3.69 -5.04 -21.12
N LYS A 86 -4.64 -5.39 -22.01
CA LYS A 86 -4.66 -6.69 -22.70
C LYS A 86 -4.62 -7.82 -21.65
N GLU A 87 -3.66 -8.75 -21.75
CA GLU A 87 -3.49 -9.87 -20.82
C GLU A 87 -2.46 -9.61 -19.70
N ARG A 88 -1.98 -8.37 -19.55
CA ARG A 88 -0.93 -8.03 -18.60
C ARG A 88 -1.45 -7.16 -17.46
N ILE A 89 -1.05 -7.52 -16.25
CA ILE A 89 -1.40 -6.79 -15.04
C ILE A 89 -0.26 -5.84 -14.68
N PHE A 90 -0.64 -4.59 -14.42
CA PHE A 90 0.21 -3.56 -13.88
C PHE A 90 -0.25 -3.23 -12.46
N VAL A 91 0.68 -2.68 -11.67
CA VAL A 91 0.37 -2.17 -10.35
C VAL A 91 1.04 -0.82 -10.11
N ILE A 92 0.28 0.14 -9.58
CA ILE A 92 0.78 1.41 -9.07
C ILE A 92 0.77 1.35 -7.55
N THR A 93 1.89 1.68 -6.92
CA THR A 93 2.00 1.69 -5.45
C THR A 93 1.94 3.11 -4.89
N PHE A 94 1.22 3.29 -3.79
CA PHE A 94 1.13 4.55 -3.05
C PHE A 94 1.53 4.33 -1.59
N GLY A 95 2.29 5.30 -1.03
CA GLY A 95 2.86 5.17 0.31
C GLY A 95 3.70 3.90 0.43
N TYR A 96 3.40 3.09 1.45
CA TYR A 96 4.07 1.80 1.67
C TYR A 96 3.43 0.64 0.86
N GLY A 97 2.71 0.94 -0.23
CA GLY A 97 1.99 -0.03 -1.06
C GLY A 97 2.86 -1.17 -1.62
N LYS A 98 4.18 -0.97 -1.78
CA LYS A 98 5.12 -2.04 -2.15
C LYS A 98 5.07 -3.22 -1.16
N HIS A 99 4.73 -2.98 0.11
CA HIS A 99 4.59 -4.04 1.11
C HIS A 99 3.30 -4.86 0.97
N ILE A 100 2.39 -4.48 0.05
CA ILE A 100 1.18 -5.26 -0.28
C ILE A 100 1.48 -6.34 -1.32
N ILE A 101 2.42 -6.09 -2.24
CA ILE A 101 2.64 -6.91 -3.44
C ILE A 101 3.83 -7.87 -3.29
N LYS A 102 3.70 -9.09 -3.82
CA LYS A 102 4.73 -10.13 -3.85
C LYS A 102 5.96 -9.69 -4.66
#